data_AF-A0A7Y1VAG2-F1
#
_entry.id   AF-A0A7Y1VAG2-F1
#
_cell.length_a   1.000
_cell.length_b   1.000
_cell.length_c   1.000
_cell.angle_alpha   90.00
_cell.angle_beta   90.00
_cell.angle_gamma   90.00
#
_symmetry.space_group_name_H-M   'P 1'
#
loop_
_entity.id
_entity.type
_entity.pdbx_description
1 polymer ?
#
loop_
_entity_poly.entity_id
_entity_poly.type
_entity_poly.pdbx_seq_one_letter_code
_entity_poly.pdbx_strand_id
1 'polypeptide(L)'
;MRKINTTDFKVNTNIVLQDALTRIEMSATKDEIEDELRKERRKLGKLQDTLYAHGKYAVLVCLQGMDTAGKDSLIREVFKDFNARGVVVHSFKVPTDLERKHDYLWRHYIALPARGKFGVFNRTHYENVLVTRVHPEYILGELLPNVNSIDDVNGEFWDKRFDQI
;
A
#
# COMPACT_ATOMS: atom_id res chain seq x y z
N MET A 1 21.36 -17.97 -8.81
CA MET A 1 20.15 -17.30 -8.30
C MET A 1 18.96 -17.56 -9.22
N ARG A 2 17.83 -18.03 -8.65
CA ARG A 2 16.55 -18.18 -9.37
C ARG A 2 16.14 -16.83 -9.96
N LYS A 3 15.76 -16.78 -11.23
CA LYS A 3 15.24 -15.54 -11.83
C LYS A 3 13.83 -15.28 -11.30
N ILE A 4 13.60 -14.08 -10.77
CA ILE A 4 12.27 -13.65 -10.32
C ILE A 4 11.44 -13.29 -11.56
N ASN A 5 10.26 -13.88 -11.67
CA ASN A 5 9.25 -13.47 -12.63
C ASN A 5 8.14 -12.72 -11.90
N THR A 6 7.90 -11.46 -12.28
CA THR A 6 6.90 -10.61 -11.61
C THR A 6 5.48 -11.10 -11.81
N THR A 7 5.21 -11.89 -12.86
CA THR A 7 3.88 -12.47 -13.09
C THR A 7 3.47 -13.46 -12.01
N ASP A 8 4.44 -14.12 -11.36
CA ASP A 8 4.20 -15.10 -10.30
C ASP A 8 3.57 -14.45 -9.05
N PHE A 9 3.71 -13.13 -8.90
CA PHE A 9 3.18 -12.35 -7.77
C PHE A 9 1.96 -11.51 -8.14
N LYS A 10 1.52 -11.57 -9.40
CA LYS A 10 0.40 -10.77 -9.88
C LYS A 10 -0.92 -11.53 -9.70
N VAL A 11 -1.78 -11.04 -8.83
CA VAL A 11 -3.13 -11.56 -8.65
C VAL A 11 -4.03 -11.01 -9.77
N ASN A 12 -4.44 -11.86 -10.71
CA ASN A 12 -5.36 -11.51 -11.81
C ASN A 12 -6.71 -12.24 -11.72
N THR A 13 -6.86 -13.14 -10.75
CA THR A 13 -8.05 -13.96 -10.51
C THR A 13 -8.27 -14.06 -9.02
N ASN A 14 -9.38 -14.68 -8.61
CA ASN A 14 -9.60 -15.06 -7.22
C ASN A 14 -8.41 -15.87 -6.70
N ILE A 15 -7.95 -15.54 -5.50
CA ILE A 15 -6.81 -16.16 -4.84
C ILE A 15 -7.25 -16.71 -3.47
N VAL A 16 -6.73 -17.88 -3.12
CA VAL A 16 -6.84 -18.43 -1.77
C VAL A 16 -5.50 -18.21 -1.07
N LEU A 17 -5.48 -17.31 -0.09
CA LEU A 17 -4.23 -16.88 0.55
C LEU A 17 -3.50 -18.01 1.31
N GLN A 18 -4.23 -19.03 1.76
CA GLN A 18 -3.65 -20.18 2.47
C GLN A 18 -2.68 -20.97 1.59
N ASP A 19 -2.88 -20.94 0.27
CA ASP A 19 -2.07 -21.66 -0.72
C ASP A 19 -0.90 -20.80 -1.23
N ALA A 20 -0.84 -19.53 -0.83
CA ALA A 20 0.20 -18.61 -1.25
C ALA A 20 1.51 -18.87 -0.47
N LEU A 21 2.63 -18.94 -1.21
CA LEU A 21 3.94 -19.11 -0.61
C LEU A 21 4.35 -17.87 0.18
N THR A 22 4.77 -18.07 1.43
CA THR A 22 5.32 -17.01 2.31
C THR A 22 6.84 -16.88 2.22
N ARG A 23 7.51 -17.83 1.55
CA ARG A 23 8.96 -17.85 1.34
C ARG A 23 9.28 -18.32 -0.07
N ILE A 24 10.26 -17.65 -0.68
CA ILE A 24 10.80 -18.01 -1.99
C ILE A 24 12.24 -18.48 -1.81
N GLU A 25 12.56 -19.66 -2.32
CA GLU A 25 13.93 -20.15 -2.37
C GLU A 25 14.65 -19.58 -3.59
N MET A 26 15.74 -18.85 -3.33
CA MET A 26 16.48 -18.12 -4.36
C MET A 26 17.68 -18.89 -4.92
N SER A 27 18.02 -20.05 -4.34
CA SER A 27 19.22 -20.84 -4.69
C SER A 27 20.45 -19.94 -4.91
N ALA A 28 20.72 -19.08 -3.91
CA ALA A 28 21.76 -18.06 -3.91
C ALA A 28 22.17 -17.76 -2.46
N THR A 29 23.39 -17.28 -2.27
CA THR A 29 23.85 -16.81 -0.96
C THR A 29 23.20 -15.47 -0.61
N LYS A 30 23.25 -15.11 0.67
CA LYS A 30 22.76 -13.81 1.14
C LYS A 30 23.44 -12.65 0.41
N ASP A 31 24.76 -12.73 0.25
CA ASP A 31 25.56 -11.68 -0.39
C ASP A 31 25.20 -11.51 -1.87
N GLU A 32 24.97 -12.63 -2.59
CA GLU A 32 24.50 -12.59 -3.99
C GLU A 32 23.13 -11.91 -4.11
N ILE A 33 22.21 -12.19 -3.18
CA ILE A 33 20.88 -11.59 -3.16
C ILE A 33 20.96 -10.09 -2.87
N GLU A 34 21.76 -9.68 -1.89
CA GLU A 34 21.95 -8.27 -1.53
C GLU A 34 22.61 -7.47 -2.68
N ASP A 35 23.55 -8.08 -3.38
CA ASP A 35 24.20 -7.49 -4.54
C ASP A 35 23.24 -7.29 -5.72
N GLU A 36 22.40 -8.29 -6.04
CA GLU A 36 21.37 -8.15 -7.06
C GLU A 36 20.31 -7.10 -6.68
N LEU A 37 19.86 -7.09 -5.43
CA LEU A 37 18.94 -6.07 -4.93
C LEU A 37 19.53 -4.66 -5.06
N ARG A 38 20.81 -4.48 -4.73
CA ARG A 38 21.53 -3.20 -4.92
C ARG A 38 21.56 -2.78 -6.40
N LYS A 39 21.78 -3.71 -7.33
CA LYS A 39 21.74 -3.42 -8.78
C LYS A 39 20.35 -2.95 -9.22
N GLU A 40 19.29 -3.64 -8.77
CA GLU A 40 17.92 -3.29 -9.12
C GLU A 40 17.49 -1.94 -8.52
N ARG A 41 17.82 -1.65 -7.25
CA ARG A 41 17.54 -0.34 -6.64
C ARG A 41 18.18 0.82 -7.38
N ARG A 42 19.44 0.67 -7.83
CA ARG A 42 20.11 1.68 -8.64
C ARG A 42 19.42 1.92 -9.98
N LYS A 43 18.88 0.87 -10.62
CA LYS A 43 18.09 1.02 -11.85
C LYS A 43 16.79 1.77 -11.56
N LEU A 44 16.10 1.43 -10.47
CA LEU A 44 14.89 2.12 -10.04
C LEU A 44 15.14 3.60 -9.71
N GLY A 45 16.26 3.93 -9.05
CA GLY A 45 16.65 5.31 -8.77
C GLY A 45 16.81 6.14 -10.06
N LYS A 46 17.51 5.59 -11.07
CA LYS A 46 17.63 6.25 -12.39
C LYS A 46 16.29 6.44 -13.08
N LEU A 47 15.38 5.47 -12.98
CA LEU A 47 14.02 5.59 -13.50
C LEU A 47 13.23 6.68 -12.77
N GLN A 48 13.39 6.78 -11.45
CA GLN A 48 12.78 7.86 -10.68
C GLN A 48 13.32 9.23 -11.09
N ASP A 49 14.64 9.37 -11.32
CA ASP A 49 15.21 10.64 -11.79
C ASP A 49 14.61 11.05 -13.15
N THR A 50 14.43 10.06 -14.04
CA THR A 50 13.78 10.26 -15.35
C THR A 50 12.31 10.67 -15.19
N LEU A 51 11.56 9.97 -14.32
CA LEU A 51 10.16 10.30 -14.01
C LEU A 51 10.02 11.73 -13.49
N TYR A 52 10.91 12.10 -12.56
CA TYR A 52 10.95 13.41 -11.92
C TYR A 52 11.21 14.52 -12.92
N ALA A 53 12.23 14.35 -13.77
CA ALA A 53 12.53 15.30 -14.83
C ALA A 53 11.41 15.39 -15.88
N HIS A 54 10.73 14.29 -16.18
CA HIS A 54 9.65 14.28 -17.16
C HIS A 54 8.39 14.99 -16.65
N GLY A 55 8.03 14.84 -15.37
CA GLY A 55 6.95 15.61 -14.74
C GLY A 55 5.54 15.34 -15.29
N LYS A 56 5.34 14.25 -16.03
CA LYS A 56 4.03 13.90 -16.64
C LYS A 56 3.29 12.76 -15.94
N TYR A 57 4.03 11.86 -15.30
CA TYR A 57 3.48 10.67 -14.65
C TYR A 57 3.86 10.66 -13.17
N ALA A 58 3.09 9.97 -12.36
CA ALA A 58 3.41 9.66 -10.98
C ALA A 58 3.30 8.14 -10.77
N VAL A 59 3.97 7.62 -9.75
CA VAL A 59 3.85 6.22 -9.34
C VAL A 59 3.33 6.19 -7.91
N LEU A 60 2.28 5.41 -7.66
CA LEU A 60 1.79 5.13 -6.32
C LEU A 60 2.11 3.68 -5.96
N VAL A 61 2.78 3.49 -4.83
CA VAL A 61 3.08 2.19 -4.24
C VAL A 61 2.26 2.04 -2.96
N CYS A 62 1.32 1.11 -2.96
CA CYS A 62 0.44 0.82 -1.83
C CYS A 62 0.94 -0.41 -1.09
N LEU A 63 1.32 -0.27 0.18
CA LEU A 63 1.80 -1.37 1.02
C LEU A 63 0.78 -1.69 2.12
N GLN A 64 0.22 -2.89 2.03
CA GLN A 64 -0.72 -3.43 3.00
C GLN A 64 -0.20 -4.77 3.53
N GLY A 65 -0.43 -5.05 4.81
CA GLY A 65 0.00 -6.28 5.45
C GLY A 65 -0.12 -6.20 6.96
N MET A 66 -0.06 -7.35 7.63
CA MET A 66 -0.17 -7.44 9.08
C MET A 66 0.93 -6.63 9.80
N ASP A 67 0.71 -6.36 11.09
CA ASP A 67 1.77 -5.84 11.94
C ASP A 67 2.93 -6.82 11.98
N THR A 68 4.15 -6.27 12.01
CA THR A 68 5.42 -7.02 11.90
C THR A 68 5.72 -7.69 10.55
N ALA A 69 4.87 -7.52 9.52
CA ALA A 69 5.11 -8.05 8.17
C ALA A 69 6.27 -7.36 7.38
N GLY A 70 7.00 -6.42 8.00
CA GLY A 70 8.21 -5.83 7.41
C GLY A 70 7.98 -4.66 6.44
N LYS A 71 6.80 -4.04 6.42
CA LYS A 71 6.48 -2.90 5.53
C LYS A 71 7.50 -1.75 5.63
N ASP A 72 7.85 -1.34 6.86
CA ASP A 72 8.79 -0.24 7.08
C ASP A 72 10.20 -0.57 6.59
N SER A 73 10.65 -1.80 6.85
CA SER A 73 11.96 -2.29 6.38
C SER A 73 11.99 -2.39 4.85
N LEU A 74 10.90 -2.83 4.22
CA LEU A 74 10.77 -2.89 2.78
C LEU A 74 10.89 -1.49 2.15
N ILE A 75 10.18 -0.50 2.70
CA ILE A 75 10.27 0.89 2.22
C ILE A 75 11.71 1.39 2.36
N ARG A 76 12.32 1.23 3.53
CA ARG A 76 13.70 1.67 3.78
C ARG A 76 14.67 1.03 2.79
N GLU A 77 14.51 -0.26 2.53
CA GLU A 77 15.44 -0.99 1.69
C GLU A 77 15.24 -0.63 0.22
N VAL A 78 14.02 -0.70 -0.34
CA VAL A 78 13.75 -0.44 -1.77
C VAL A 78 14.10 0.98 -2.17
N PHE A 79 13.74 1.97 -1.35
CA PHE A 79 13.90 3.40 -1.70
C PHE A 79 15.26 4.00 -1.29
N LYS A 80 16.19 3.19 -0.77
CA LYS A 80 17.50 3.65 -0.27
C LYS A 80 18.34 4.41 -1.30
N ASP A 81 18.30 4.00 -2.57
CA ASP A 81 19.08 4.59 -3.67
C ASP A 81 18.28 5.61 -4.51
N PHE A 82 17.12 6.04 -4.01
CA PHE A 82 16.29 7.04 -4.70
C PHE A 82 16.68 8.46 -4.27
N ASN A 83 16.42 9.45 -5.13
CA ASN A 83 16.53 10.84 -4.75
C ASN A 83 15.40 11.18 -3.77
N ALA A 84 15.74 11.69 -2.59
CA ALA A 84 14.76 12.07 -1.57
C ALA A 84 13.74 13.12 -2.07
N ARG A 85 14.09 13.93 -3.09
CA ARG A 85 13.14 14.86 -3.71
C ARG A 85 12.10 14.17 -4.59
N GLY A 86 12.37 12.95 -5.04
CA GLY A 86 11.49 12.19 -5.93
C GLY A 86 10.52 11.26 -5.21
N VAL A 87 10.67 11.05 -3.90
CA VAL A 87 9.89 10.08 -3.12
C VAL A 87 9.15 10.79 -1.99
N VAL A 88 7.87 10.44 -1.81
CA VAL A 88 7.05 10.90 -0.69
C VAL A 88 6.41 9.68 -0.04
N VAL A 89 6.60 9.52 1.26
CA VAL A 89 6.03 8.40 2.04
C VAL A 89 4.95 8.94 2.96
N HIS A 90 3.76 8.38 2.86
CA HIS A 90 2.62 8.66 3.74
C HIS A 90 2.26 7.41 4.54
N SER A 91 2.31 7.51 5.86
CA SER A 91 1.92 6.44 6.76
C SER A 91 0.56 6.76 7.38
N PHE A 92 -0.46 5.96 7.06
CA PHE A 92 -1.80 6.16 7.59
C PHE A 92 -1.95 5.45 8.92
N LYS A 93 -2.43 6.18 9.93
CA LYS A 93 -2.78 5.65 11.26
C LYS A 93 -4.28 5.80 11.49
N VAL A 94 -4.73 5.67 12.73
CA VAL A 94 -6.11 6.00 13.13
C VAL A 94 -6.48 7.40 12.60
N PRO A 95 -7.66 7.57 11.96
CA PRO A 95 -8.12 8.87 11.49
C PRO A 95 -8.24 9.90 12.62
N THR A 96 -7.74 11.10 12.35
CA THR A 96 -7.90 12.30 13.18
C THR A 96 -9.33 12.84 13.13
N ASP A 97 -9.68 13.73 14.05
CA ASP A 97 -11.00 14.37 14.08
C ASP A 97 -11.33 15.15 12.81
N LEU A 98 -10.33 15.73 12.15
CA LEU A 98 -10.52 16.38 10.85
C LEU A 98 -10.84 15.35 9.78
N GLU A 99 -10.06 14.27 9.70
CA GLU A 99 -10.27 13.22 8.70
C GLU A 99 -11.63 12.54 8.87
N ARG A 100 -12.13 12.38 10.11
CA ARG A 100 -13.47 11.83 10.42
C ARG A 100 -14.63 12.73 10.00
N LYS A 101 -14.38 14.02 9.74
CA LYS A 101 -15.40 14.94 9.20
C LYS A 101 -15.51 14.89 7.68
N HIS A 102 -14.65 14.13 7.02
CA HIS A 102 -14.69 13.86 5.60
C HIS A 102 -14.99 12.38 5.36
N ASP A 103 -15.25 12.02 4.11
CA ASP A 103 -15.30 10.61 3.74
C ASP A 103 -13.90 9.96 3.92
N TYR A 104 -13.89 8.64 4.12
CA TYR A 104 -12.68 7.88 4.41
C TYR A 104 -11.64 7.88 3.26
N LEU A 105 -12.04 8.16 2.02
CA LEU A 105 -11.12 8.26 0.88
C LEU A 105 -10.41 9.61 0.83
N TRP A 106 -11.04 10.68 1.32
CA TRP A 106 -10.50 12.04 1.30
C TRP A 106 -9.03 12.12 1.72
N ARG A 107 -8.69 11.57 2.90
CA ARG A 107 -7.32 11.61 3.44
C ARG A 107 -6.29 10.92 2.54
N HIS A 108 -6.71 9.90 1.81
CA HIS A 108 -5.86 9.16 0.88
C HIS A 108 -5.73 9.91 -0.45
N TYR A 109 -6.83 10.51 -0.91
CA TYR A 109 -6.89 11.29 -2.13
C TYR A 109 -5.96 12.51 -2.07
N ILE A 110 -5.99 13.28 -0.98
CA ILE A 110 -5.11 14.45 -0.82
C ILE A 110 -3.63 14.10 -0.66
N ALA A 111 -3.32 12.84 -0.36
CA ALA A 111 -1.95 12.33 -0.22
C ALA A 111 -1.40 11.71 -1.52
N LEU A 112 -2.20 11.67 -2.59
CA LEU A 112 -1.75 11.13 -3.87
C LEU A 112 -0.50 11.88 -4.39
N PRO A 113 0.46 11.17 -5.01
CA PRO A 113 1.70 11.78 -5.44
C PRO A 113 1.47 12.76 -6.59
N ALA A 114 2.14 13.91 -6.50
CA ALA A 114 2.25 14.83 -7.63
C ALA A 114 3.01 14.17 -8.80
N ARG A 115 2.80 14.67 -10.02
CA ARG A 115 3.57 14.22 -11.19
C ARG A 115 5.07 14.41 -10.96
N GLY A 116 5.85 13.45 -11.44
CA GLY A 116 7.28 13.33 -11.21
C GLY A 116 7.67 12.61 -9.92
N LYS A 117 6.71 12.26 -9.05
CA LYS A 117 6.99 11.63 -7.76
C LYS A 117 6.62 10.15 -7.72
N PHE A 118 7.34 9.41 -6.90
CA PHE A 118 6.89 8.17 -6.28
C PHE A 118 6.19 8.51 -4.95
N GLY A 119 4.92 8.17 -4.83
CA GLY A 119 4.19 8.14 -3.57
C GLY A 119 4.19 6.74 -2.99
N VAL A 120 4.45 6.60 -1.71
CA VAL A 120 4.40 5.32 -0.98
C VAL A 120 3.40 5.44 0.14
N PHE A 121 2.33 4.65 0.07
CA PHE A 121 1.35 4.53 1.13
C PHE A 121 1.71 3.34 2.00
N ASN A 122 2.05 3.60 3.26
CA ASN A 122 2.24 2.61 4.30
C ASN A 122 0.95 2.50 5.11
N ARG A 123 0.24 1.38 4.92
CA ARG A 123 -1.23 1.29 5.09
C ARG A 123 -1.95 2.18 4.09
N THR A 124 -3.21 1.87 3.81
CA THR A 124 -3.93 2.43 2.65
C THR A 124 -5.43 2.54 2.96
N HIS A 125 -6.22 2.98 1.97
CA HIS A 125 -7.67 2.99 2.07
C HIS A 125 -8.27 1.59 2.28
N TYR A 126 -7.55 0.51 1.96
CA TYR A 126 -7.96 -0.86 2.27
C TYR A 126 -8.17 -1.12 3.77
N GLU A 127 -7.58 -0.32 4.68
CA GLU A 127 -7.89 -0.41 6.11
C GLU A 127 -9.40 -0.29 6.39
N ASN A 128 -10.14 0.49 5.58
CA ASN A 128 -11.58 0.71 5.72
C ASN A 128 -12.44 -0.49 5.30
N VAL A 129 -11.83 -1.57 4.80
CA VAL A 129 -12.48 -2.87 4.53
C VAL A 129 -11.70 -4.06 5.11
N LEU A 130 -10.64 -3.78 5.89
CA LEU A 130 -9.85 -4.80 6.58
C LEU A 130 -10.12 -4.74 8.08
N VAL A 131 -9.55 -3.74 8.77
CA VAL A 131 -9.68 -3.66 10.24
C VAL A 131 -11.11 -3.36 10.65
N THR A 132 -11.82 -2.51 9.92
CA THR A 132 -13.23 -2.17 10.17
C THR A 132 -14.17 -3.34 9.90
N ARG A 133 -13.77 -4.30 9.06
CA ARG A 133 -14.57 -5.52 8.83
C ARG A 133 -14.43 -6.50 9.99
N VAL A 134 -13.25 -6.57 10.60
CA VAL A 134 -12.99 -7.38 11.80
C VAL A 134 -13.58 -6.72 13.05
N HIS A 135 -13.54 -5.38 13.09
CA HIS A 135 -14.04 -4.53 14.18
C HIS A 135 -15.05 -3.50 13.66
N PRO A 136 -16.30 -3.91 13.35
CA PRO A 136 -17.33 -3.01 12.80
C PRO A 136 -17.69 -1.82 13.69
N GLU A 137 -17.41 -1.90 15.00
CA GLU A 137 -17.61 -0.81 15.96
C GLU A 137 -16.83 0.47 15.59
N TYR A 138 -15.74 0.34 14.83
CA TYR A 138 -14.97 1.50 14.36
C TYR A 138 -15.74 2.37 13.36
N ILE A 139 -16.71 1.81 12.64
CA ILE A 139 -17.56 2.54 11.69
C ILE A 139 -18.42 3.58 12.41
N LEU A 140 -18.82 3.31 13.66
CA LEU A 140 -19.61 4.26 14.45
C LEU A 140 -18.85 5.57 14.72
N GLY A 141 -17.52 5.54 14.66
CA GLY A 141 -16.66 6.71 14.78
C GLY A 141 -16.44 7.48 13.46
N GLU A 142 -17.01 7.04 12.34
CA GLU A 142 -16.87 7.70 11.03
C GLU A 142 -17.97 8.75 10.75
N LEU A 143 -18.90 8.95 11.69
CA LEU A 143 -19.96 9.97 11.60
C LEU A 143 -20.80 9.86 10.32
N LEU A 144 -21.05 8.64 9.86
CA LEU A 144 -21.84 8.38 8.65
C LEU A 144 -23.33 8.69 8.91
N PRO A 145 -24.01 9.42 8.02
CA PRO A 145 -25.38 9.89 8.26
C PRO A 145 -26.41 8.77 8.37
N ASN A 146 -26.12 7.59 7.80
CA ASN A 146 -27.03 6.45 7.72
C ASN A 146 -26.60 5.29 8.64
N VAL A 147 -25.66 5.51 9.55
CA VAL A 147 -25.19 4.50 10.50
C VAL A 147 -25.38 5.05 11.92
N ASN A 148 -26.39 4.54 12.62
CA ASN A 148 -26.73 4.92 13.98
C ASN A 148 -26.40 3.81 14.99
N SER A 149 -26.39 2.55 14.55
CA SER A 149 -25.98 1.40 15.36
C SER A 149 -25.14 0.41 14.56
N ILE A 150 -24.63 -0.61 15.24
CA ILE A 150 -23.87 -1.69 14.62
C ILE A 150 -24.73 -2.52 13.64
N ASP A 151 -26.04 -2.55 13.85
CA ASP A 151 -26.98 -3.31 13.01
C ASP A 151 -27.11 -2.70 11.60
N ASP A 152 -26.80 -1.41 11.47
CA ASP A 152 -26.73 -0.71 10.18
C ASP A 152 -25.48 -1.11 9.36
N VAL A 153 -24.46 -1.71 10.00
CA VAL A 153 -23.20 -2.17 9.37
C VAL A 153 -23.36 -3.62 8.87
N ASN A 154 -24.38 -3.82 8.04
CA ASN A 154 -24.80 -5.12 7.54
C ASN A 154 -24.16 -5.48 6.18
N GLY A 155 -24.66 -6.52 5.52
CA GLY A 155 -24.13 -6.97 4.21
C GLY A 155 -24.20 -5.88 3.13
N GLU A 156 -25.32 -5.16 3.03
CA GLU A 156 -25.50 -4.09 2.03
C GLU A 156 -24.51 -2.94 2.24
N PHE A 157 -24.23 -2.60 3.49
CA PHE A 157 -23.19 -1.63 3.83
C PHE A 157 -21.82 -2.07 3.28
N TRP A 158 -21.45 -3.34 3.49
CA TRP A 158 -20.16 -3.86 3.05
C TRP A 158 -20.08 -3.99 1.53
N ASP A 159 -21.14 -4.46 0.86
CA ASP A 159 -21.22 -4.54 -0.59
C ASP A 159 -20.95 -3.16 -1.20
N LYS A 160 -21.64 -2.13 -0.68
CA LYS A 160 -21.39 -0.74 -1.08
C LYS A 160 -19.97 -0.28 -0.81
N ARG A 161 -19.39 -0.64 0.35
CA ARG A 161 -18.01 -0.26 0.70
C ARG A 161 -16.98 -0.91 -0.24
N PHE A 162 -17.20 -2.17 -0.64
CA PHE A 162 -16.35 -2.85 -1.61
C PHE A 162 -16.47 -2.23 -3.00
N ASP A 163 -17.66 -1.83 -3.42
CA ASP A 163 -17.86 -1.13 -4.71
C ASP A 163 -17.17 0.24 -4.76
N GLN A 164 -16.95 0.87 -3.61
CA GLN A 164 -16.30 2.18 -3.49
C GLN A 164 -14.76 2.14 -3.51
N ILE A 165 -14.14 0.96 -3.36
CA ILE A 165 -12.68 0.77 -3.31
C ILE A 165 -12.19 0.11 -4.60
#